data_AF-A0A7S4HFJ5-F1
#
_entry.id   AF-A0A7S4HFJ5-F1
#
_cell.length_a   1.000
_cell.length_b   1.000
_cell.length_c   1.000
_cell.angle_alpha   90.00
_cell.angle_beta   90.00
_cell.angle_gamma   90.00
#
_symmetry.space_group_name_H-M   'P 1'
#
loop_
_entity.id
_entity.type
_entity.pdbx_description
1 polymer ?
#
loop_
_entity_poly.entity_id
_entity_poly.type
_entity_poly.pdbx_seq_one_letter_code
_entity_poly.pdbx_strand_id
1 'polypeptide(L)'
;AVSPSIPRGVRVGPLSQESTVTNGVPVVVAVTQPIPQEDQGHWKQGLCDCTKQSCSKLWWAAWCCGPTVVPQLYQAEVNNAPGTWSRYASLLWGVILLYCLLYSIRNPLAFVLYLAATTISIVLLAQVRGSLRQRFRIPVGSFDECEDACCASCCACCITIQMLHQLGVHPSTYRLCHPTAGIATLGG
;
A
#
# COMPACT_ATOMS: atom_id res chain seq x y z
N ALA A 1 -15.57 14.62 -23.39
CA ALA A 1 -14.24 14.44 -24.01
C ALA A 1 -13.52 13.34 -23.26
N VAL A 2 -13.37 12.17 -23.89
CA VAL A 2 -12.69 11.01 -23.28
C VAL A 2 -11.20 11.24 -23.43
N SER A 3 -10.50 11.41 -22.30
CA SER A 3 -9.04 11.59 -22.31
C SER A 3 -8.39 10.25 -22.65
N PRO A 4 -7.54 10.15 -23.70
CA PRO A 4 -6.92 8.88 -24.07
C PRO A 4 -5.96 8.44 -22.96
N SER A 5 -6.27 7.29 -22.35
CA SER A 5 -5.42 6.64 -21.36
C SER A 5 -4.14 6.13 -22.03
N ILE A 6 -3.01 6.77 -21.72
CA ILE A 6 -1.69 6.30 -22.13
C ILE A 6 -1.46 4.91 -21.51
N PRO A 7 -1.13 3.87 -22.30
CA PRO A 7 -0.79 2.56 -21.75
C PRO A 7 0.44 2.71 -20.87
N ARG A 8 0.27 2.50 -19.55
CA ARG A 8 1.38 2.44 -18.59
C ARG A 8 2.36 1.39 -19.09
N GLY A 9 3.61 1.81 -19.32
CA GLY A 9 4.66 0.98 -19.89
C GLY A 9 4.78 -0.36 -19.19
N VAL A 10 5.02 -1.40 -20.00
CA VAL A 10 5.37 -2.74 -19.54
C VAL A 10 6.55 -2.61 -18.58
N ARG A 11 6.29 -2.85 -17.29
CA ARG A 11 7.29 -2.73 -16.24
C ARG A 11 8.17 -3.98 -16.33
N VAL A 12 9.38 -3.83 -16.87
CA VAL A 12 10.39 -4.90 -16.88
C VAL A 12 10.88 -5.07 -15.44
N GLY A 13 10.63 -6.24 -14.85
CA GLY A 13 10.97 -6.54 -13.48
C GLY A 13 12.49 -6.59 -13.23
N PRO A 14 12.98 -6.27 -12.01
CA PRO A 14 14.38 -6.46 -11.63
C PRO A 14 14.84 -7.92 -11.73
N LEU A 15 15.88 -8.13 -12.55
CA LEU A 15 16.65 -9.37 -12.60
C LEU A 15 17.35 -9.59 -11.24
N SER A 16 16.84 -10.51 -10.43
CA SER A 16 17.61 -11.08 -9.32
C SER A 16 18.78 -11.88 -9.91
N GLN A 17 20.01 -11.46 -9.64
CA GLN A 17 21.22 -12.16 -10.09
C GLN A 17 21.72 -13.09 -9.00
N GLU A 18 21.60 -14.40 -9.22
CA GLU A 18 22.25 -15.42 -8.42
C GLU A 18 23.52 -15.85 -9.17
N SER A 19 24.70 -15.51 -8.63
CA SER A 19 25.99 -15.80 -9.25
C SER A 19 26.41 -17.24 -8.94
N THR A 20 26.17 -18.15 -9.89
CA THR A 20 26.67 -19.53 -9.80
C THR A 20 27.97 -19.63 -10.61
N VAL A 21 29.09 -19.91 -9.92
CA VAL A 21 30.40 -20.07 -10.58
C VAL A 21 30.52 -21.50 -11.10
N THR A 22 30.53 -21.66 -12.41
CA THR A 22 30.80 -22.94 -13.07
C THR A 22 32.03 -22.77 -13.94
N ASN A 23 33.10 -23.55 -13.70
CA ASN A 23 34.38 -23.49 -14.44
C ASN A 23 35.09 -22.11 -14.44
N GLY A 24 35.06 -21.37 -13.33
CA GLY A 24 35.81 -20.11 -13.20
C GLY A 24 35.26 -18.94 -14.03
N VAL A 25 34.14 -19.13 -14.72
CA VAL A 25 33.43 -18.05 -15.43
C VAL A 25 32.15 -17.73 -14.65
N PRO A 26 31.93 -16.46 -14.24
CA PRO A 26 30.68 -16.07 -13.61
C PRO A 26 29.56 -16.14 -14.66
N VAL A 27 28.72 -17.19 -14.57
CA VAL A 27 27.51 -17.30 -15.37
C VAL A 27 26.37 -16.69 -14.54
N VAL A 28 25.90 -15.53 -14.97
CA VAL A 28 24.67 -14.94 -14.43
C VAL A 28 23.51 -15.72 -15.06
N VAL A 29 23.06 -16.78 -14.38
CA VAL A 29 21.82 -17.45 -14.76
C VAL A 29 20.69 -16.58 -14.24
N ALA A 30 19.99 -15.91 -15.14
CA ALA A 30 18.72 -15.29 -14.82
C ALA A 30 17.74 -16.41 -14.46
N VAL A 31 17.62 -16.72 -13.17
CA VAL A 31 16.54 -17.57 -12.67
C VAL A 31 15.27 -16.75 -12.82
N THR A 32 14.56 -16.94 -13.93
CA THR A 32 13.17 -16.51 -14.05
C THR A 32 12.38 -17.33 -13.04
N GLN A 33 12.23 -16.83 -11.81
CA GLN A 33 11.27 -17.42 -10.91
C GLN A 33 9.91 -17.35 -11.61
N PRO A 34 9.17 -18.46 -11.71
CA PRO A 34 7.82 -18.42 -12.23
C PRO A 34 7.06 -17.45 -11.34
N ILE A 35 6.66 -16.31 -11.91
CA ILE A 35 5.81 -15.33 -11.23
C ILE A 35 4.63 -16.15 -10.68
N PRO A 36 4.45 -16.23 -9.36
CA PRO A 36 3.33 -16.97 -8.79
C PRO A 36 2.08 -16.50 -9.51
N GLN A 37 1.33 -17.43 -10.12
CA GLN A 37 0.14 -17.07 -10.90
C GLN A 37 -0.70 -16.14 -10.06
N GLU A 38 -0.74 -14.88 -10.50
CA GLU A 38 -1.38 -13.79 -9.79
C GLU A 38 -2.87 -14.16 -9.73
N ASP A 39 -3.40 -14.33 -8.53
CA ASP A 39 -4.79 -14.76 -8.34
C ASP A 39 -5.70 -13.64 -8.87
N GLN A 40 -6.17 -13.79 -10.10
CA GLN A 40 -6.92 -12.75 -10.81
C GLN A 40 -8.38 -12.77 -10.36
N GLY A 41 -8.98 -11.58 -10.33
CA GLY A 41 -10.44 -11.45 -10.21
C GLY A 41 -10.99 -11.49 -8.78
N HIS A 42 -10.17 -11.67 -7.74
CA HIS A 42 -10.64 -11.58 -6.36
C HIS A 42 -9.54 -11.15 -5.38
N TRP A 43 -9.96 -10.62 -4.23
CA TRP A 43 -9.05 -10.32 -3.12
C TRP A 43 -8.65 -11.61 -2.40
N LYS A 44 -7.36 -11.77 -2.06
CA LYS A 44 -6.85 -12.94 -1.33
C LYS A 44 -7.47 -13.16 0.06
N GLN A 45 -8.06 -12.12 0.65
CA GLN A 45 -8.70 -12.16 1.96
C GLN A 45 -9.97 -11.31 1.96
N GLY A 46 -10.91 -11.60 2.86
CA GLY A 46 -12.09 -10.77 3.08
C GLY A 46 -11.74 -9.46 3.79
N LEU A 47 -12.58 -8.43 3.59
CA LEU A 47 -12.33 -7.08 4.12
C LEU A 47 -12.21 -7.06 5.65
N CYS A 48 -13.02 -7.86 6.35
CA CYS A 48 -13.09 -7.84 7.82
C CYS A 48 -12.28 -8.98 8.49
N ASP A 49 -11.50 -9.73 7.71
CA ASP A 49 -10.64 -10.80 8.24
C ASP A 49 -9.46 -10.27 9.06
N CYS A 50 -9.23 -8.94 9.06
CA CYS A 50 -8.28 -8.24 9.93
C CYS A 50 -8.47 -8.57 11.43
N THR A 51 -9.71 -8.81 11.85
CA THR A 51 -10.05 -9.14 13.25
C THR A 51 -9.53 -10.50 13.69
N LYS A 52 -9.37 -11.46 12.76
CA LYS A 52 -8.76 -12.77 13.03
C LYS A 52 -7.26 -12.64 13.30
N GLN A 53 -6.66 -11.51 12.96
CA GLN A 53 -5.25 -11.20 13.15
C GLN A 53 -5.02 -10.04 14.14
N SER A 54 -5.93 -9.82 15.10
CA SER A 54 -5.92 -8.69 16.04
C SER A 54 -4.61 -8.49 16.85
N CYS A 55 -3.66 -9.42 16.82
CA CYS A 55 -2.35 -9.30 17.45
C CYS A 55 -1.16 -9.46 16.48
N SER A 56 -1.38 -9.43 15.17
CA SER A 56 -0.27 -9.51 14.21
C SER A 56 0.48 -8.17 14.13
N LYS A 57 1.79 -8.23 13.82
CA LYS A 57 2.60 -7.02 13.57
C LYS A 57 2.00 -6.15 12.46
N LEU A 58 1.36 -6.78 11.47
CA LEU A 58 0.72 -6.12 10.36
C LEU A 58 -0.52 -5.32 10.80
N TRP A 59 -1.29 -5.88 11.75
CA TRP A 59 -2.45 -5.20 12.32
C TRP A 59 -2.04 -3.91 13.05
N TRP A 60 -1.03 -3.99 13.92
CA TRP A 60 -0.52 -2.81 14.62
C TRP A 60 0.11 -1.79 13.67
N ALA A 61 0.83 -2.24 12.65
CA ALA A 61 1.37 -1.36 11.63
C ALA A 61 0.27 -0.61 10.86
N ALA A 62 -0.80 -1.31 10.45
CA ALA A 62 -1.91 -0.69 9.74
C ALA A 62 -2.74 0.24 10.63
N TRP A 63 -2.98 -0.14 11.89
CA TRP A 63 -3.79 0.62 12.85
C TRP A 63 -3.06 1.84 13.40
N CYS A 64 -1.89 1.62 14.02
CA CYS A 64 -1.14 2.66 14.72
C CYS A 64 -0.27 3.48 13.74
N CYS A 65 0.24 2.82 12.71
CA CYS A 65 1.21 3.42 11.79
C CYS A 65 0.65 3.60 10.38
N GLY A 66 -0.68 3.64 10.23
CA GLY A 66 -1.36 3.99 8.98
C GLY A 66 -0.77 5.21 8.26
N PRO A 67 -0.43 6.31 8.96
CA PRO A 67 0.26 7.48 8.38
C PRO A 67 1.60 7.17 7.70
N THR A 68 2.24 6.04 8.03
CA THR A 68 3.47 5.56 7.38
C THR A 68 3.16 4.52 6.30
N VAL A 69 2.29 3.55 6.59
CA VAL A 69 2.00 2.42 5.69
C VAL A 69 1.29 2.89 4.42
N VAL A 70 0.33 3.81 4.54
CA VAL A 70 -0.45 4.30 3.40
C VAL A 70 0.42 5.06 2.39
N PRO A 71 1.28 6.02 2.79
CA PRO A 71 2.24 6.61 1.87
C PRO A 71 3.22 5.65 1.23
N GLN A 72 3.64 4.59 1.94
CA GLN A 72 4.51 3.55 1.38
C GLN A 72 3.80 2.78 0.26
N LEU A 73 2.55 2.35 0.50
CA LEU A 73 1.70 1.72 -0.50
C LEU A 73 1.43 2.64 -1.69
N TYR A 74 1.13 3.92 -1.41
CA TYR A 74 0.91 4.93 -2.44
C TYR A 74 2.12 5.13 -3.34
N GLN A 75 3.32 5.23 -2.75
CA GLN A 75 4.53 5.34 -3.55
C GLN A 75 4.78 4.08 -4.39
N ALA A 76 4.54 2.90 -3.83
CA ALA A 76 4.80 1.65 -4.54
C ALA A 76 3.84 1.40 -5.73
N GLU A 77 2.54 1.66 -5.54
CA GLU A 77 1.51 1.27 -6.50
C GLU A 77 0.99 2.40 -7.38
N VAL A 78 1.08 3.65 -6.94
CA VAL A 78 0.52 4.81 -7.67
C VAL A 78 1.61 5.74 -8.15
N ASN A 79 2.54 6.13 -7.28
CA ASN A 79 3.56 7.13 -7.58
C ASN A 79 4.97 6.63 -7.27
N ASN A 80 5.63 6.01 -8.25
CA ASN A 80 6.99 5.46 -8.10
C ASN A 80 8.11 6.50 -7.87
N ALA A 81 7.80 7.78 -7.66
CA ALA A 81 8.80 8.80 -7.40
C ALA A 81 9.49 8.56 -6.03
N PRO A 82 10.82 8.41 -5.99
CA PRO A 82 11.55 8.11 -4.75
C PRO A 82 11.42 9.26 -3.74
N GLY A 83 11.27 8.90 -2.46
CA GLY A 83 11.18 9.84 -1.34
C GLY A 83 9.80 10.46 -1.12
N THR A 84 8.83 10.17 -1.99
CA THR A 84 7.44 10.63 -1.87
C THR A 84 6.77 10.15 -0.58
N TRP A 85 7.01 8.88 -0.19
CA TRP A 85 6.44 8.28 1.01
C TRP A 85 6.83 9.04 2.28
N SER A 86 8.10 9.47 2.37
CA SER A 86 8.63 10.16 3.56
C SER A 86 8.00 11.54 3.72
N ARG A 87 7.77 12.27 2.62
CA ARG A 87 7.10 13.58 2.64
C ARG A 87 5.65 13.46 3.12
N TYR A 88 4.88 12.54 2.54
CA TYR A 88 3.50 12.31 2.97
C TYR A 88 3.42 11.78 4.40
N ALA A 89 4.28 10.84 4.78
CA ALA A 89 4.32 10.33 6.15
C ALA A 89 4.65 11.43 7.16
N SER A 90 5.67 12.25 6.87
CA SER A 90 6.04 13.39 7.73
C SER A 90 4.90 14.40 7.87
N LEU A 91 4.20 14.69 6.76
CA LEU A 91 3.03 15.56 6.78
C LEU A 91 1.89 14.98 7.63
N LEU A 92 1.54 13.71 7.43
CA LEU A 92 0.45 13.07 8.18
C LEU A 92 0.78 12.96 9.67
N TRP A 93 2.00 12.57 10.03
CA TRP A 93 2.46 12.57 11.43
C TRP A 93 2.49 13.97 12.02
N GLY A 94 2.97 14.97 11.29
CA GLY A 94 2.95 16.36 11.72
C GLY A 94 1.54 16.86 12.03
N VAL A 95 0.56 16.53 11.17
CA VAL A 95 -0.85 16.87 11.40
C VAL A 95 -1.43 16.13 12.60
N ILE A 96 -1.09 14.86 12.81
CA ILE A 96 -1.54 14.09 13.99
C ILE A 96 -0.96 14.67 15.28
N LEU A 97 0.33 15.00 15.31
CA LEU A 97 0.95 15.62 16.48
C LEU A 97 0.34 16.99 16.77
N LEU A 98 0.12 17.81 15.74
CA LEU A 98 -0.55 19.11 15.86
C LEU A 98 -1.99 18.96 16.34
N TYR A 99 -2.72 17.96 15.83
CA TYR A 99 -4.07 17.61 16.30
C TYR A 99 -4.08 17.29 17.80
N CYS A 100 -3.18 16.42 18.27
CA CYS A 100 -3.07 16.07 19.69
C CYS A 100 -2.81 17.30 20.57
N LEU A 101 -1.95 18.21 20.11
CA LEU A 101 -1.65 19.47 20.81
C LEU A 101 -2.87 20.40 20.87
N LEU A 102 -3.54 20.64 19.74
CA LEU A 102 -4.72 21.50 19.66
C LEU A 102 -5.93 20.92 20.40
N TYR A 103 -6.10 19.59 20.38
CA TYR A 103 -7.14 18.89 21.12
C TYR A 103 -6.97 19.06 22.63
N SER A 104 -5.74 19.04 23.13
CA SER A 104 -5.42 19.22 24.56
C SER A 104 -5.83 20.59 25.09
N ILE A 105 -5.82 21.63 24.24
CA ILE A 105 -6.31 22.98 24.58
C ILE A 105 -7.76 23.23 24.13
N ARG A 106 -8.49 22.18 23.72
CA ARG A 106 -9.88 22.22 23.22
C ARG A 106 -10.10 23.20 22.06
N ASN A 107 -9.11 23.36 21.18
CA ASN A 107 -9.21 24.24 20.03
C ASN A 107 -10.01 23.57 18.89
N PRO A 108 -11.06 24.20 18.32
CA PRO A 108 -11.86 23.61 17.25
C PRO A 108 -11.08 23.33 15.95
N LEU A 109 -9.94 24.00 15.74
CA LEU A 109 -9.05 23.70 14.61
C LEU A 109 -8.53 22.26 14.63
N ALA A 110 -8.48 21.61 15.80
CA ALA A 110 -8.15 20.20 15.89
C ALA A 110 -9.10 19.34 15.03
N PHE A 111 -10.41 19.58 15.13
CA PHE A 111 -11.40 18.83 14.37
C PHE A 111 -11.23 19.02 12.86
N VAL A 112 -11.00 20.26 12.42
CA VAL A 112 -10.77 20.58 11.00
C VAL A 112 -9.53 19.88 10.46
N LEU A 113 -8.41 19.92 11.20
CA LEU A 113 -7.16 19.25 10.81
C LEU A 113 -7.33 17.73 10.76
N TYR A 114 -8.05 17.16 11.72
CA TYR A 114 -8.36 15.72 11.73
C TYR A 114 -9.18 15.30 10.51
N LEU A 115 -10.23 16.06 10.15
CA LEU A 115 -11.03 15.79 8.96
C LEU A 115 -10.19 15.91 7.68
N ALA A 116 -9.33 16.93 7.58
CA ALA A 116 -8.45 17.10 6.43
C ALA A 116 -7.46 15.93 6.29
N ALA A 117 -6.79 15.53 7.38
CA ALA A 117 -5.86 14.40 7.36
C ALA A 117 -6.56 13.07 7.02
N THR A 118 -7.74 12.84 7.60
CA THR A 118 -8.56 11.65 7.32
C THR A 118 -8.98 11.62 5.85
N THR A 119 -9.42 12.76 5.29
CA THR A 119 -9.81 12.87 3.87
C THR A 119 -8.63 12.57 2.95
N ILE A 120 -7.45 13.14 3.21
CA ILE A 120 -6.23 12.85 2.45
C ILE A 120 -5.89 11.36 2.51
N SER A 121 -5.95 10.74 3.70
CA SER A 121 -5.66 9.32 3.89
C SER A 121 -6.64 8.42 3.12
N ILE A 122 -7.93 8.75 3.12
CA ILE A 122 -8.97 8.04 2.36
C ILE A 122 -8.69 8.12 0.85
N VAL A 123 -8.36 9.32 0.34
CA VAL A 123 -8.05 9.49 -1.09
C VAL A 123 -6.83 8.68 -1.50
N LEU A 124 -5.75 8.71 -0.70
CA LEU A 124 -4.54 7.92 -0.99
C LEU A 124 -4.86 6.42 -0.97
N LEU A 125 -5.60 5.94 0.02
CA LEU A 125 -6.03 4.54 0.13
C LEU A 125 -6.90 4.10 -1.06
N ALA A 126 -7.89 4.92 -1.43
CA ALA A 126 -8.75 4.64 -2.56
C ALA A 126 -7.96 4.56 -3.88
N GLN A 127 -6.98 5.46 -4.08
CA GLN A 127 -6.11 5.44 -5.25
C GLN A 127 -5.22 4.20 -5.30
N VAL A 128 -4.64 3.78 -4.17
CA VAL A 128 -3.87 2.54 -4.09
C VAL A 128 -4.75 1.34 -4.44
N ARG A 129 -5.93 1.27 -3.82
CA ARG A 129 -6.86 0.15 -4.01
C ARG A 129 -7.35 0.07 -5.46
N GLY A 130 -7.68 1.20 -6.09
CA GLY A 130 -8.03 1.27 -7.51
C GLY A 130 -6.87 0.82 -8.42
N SER A 131 -5.63 1.23 -8.12
CA SER A 131 -4.44 0.78 -8.87
C SER A 131 -4.25 -0.73 -8.75
N LEU A 132 -4.44 -1.30 -7.56
CA LEU A 132 -4.39 -2.74 -7.34
C LEU A 132 -5.53 -3.46 -8.07
N ARG A 133 -6.77 -2.97 -8.05
CA ARG A 133 -7.87 -3.58 -8.82
C ARG A 133 -7.56 -3.65 -10.31
N GLN A 134 -7.03 -2.57 -10.87
CA GLN A 134 -6.60 -2.53 -12.27
C GLN A 134 -5.49 -3.55 -12.55
N ARG A 135 -4.50 -3.65 -11.65
CA ARG A 135 -3.38 -4.59 -11.77
C ARG A 135 -3.82 -6.05 -11.67
N PHE A 136 -4.61 -6.39 -10.66
CA PHE A 136 -5.06 -7.76 -10.36
C PHE A 136 -6.37 -8.14 -11.05
N ARG A 137 -6.90 -7.27 -11.93
CA ARG A 137 -8.20 -7.43 -12.63
C ARG A 137 -9.36 -7.76 -11.68
N ILE A 138 -9.36 -7.16 -10.49
CA ILE A 138 -10.42 -7.37 -9.50
C ILE A 138 -11.61 -6.49 -9.90
N PRO A 139 -12.82 -7.06 -10.14
CA PRO A 139 -13.98 -6.29 -10.54
C PRO A 139 -14.41 -5.33 -9.41
N VAL A 140 -15.02 -4.21 -9.80
CA VAL A 140 -15.74 -3.36 -8.85
C VAL A 140 -16.92 -4.14 -8.27
N GLY A 141 -17.16 -3.99 -6.98
CA GLY A 141 -18.31 -4.57 -6.31
C GLY A 141 -19.61 -3.82 -6.64
N SER A 142 -20.66 -4.17 -5.92
CA SER A 142 -22.02 -3.67 -6.19
C SER A 142 -22.21 -2.16 -6.00
N PHE A 143 -21.26 -1.48 -5.35
CA PHE A 143 -21.33 -0.04 -5.03
C PHE A 143 -20.55 0.85 -6.01
N ASP A 144 -20.23 0.32 -7.19
CA ASP A 144 -19.57 1.06 -8.27
C ASP A 144 -18.25 1.73 -7.82
N GLU A 145 -17.85 2.84 -8.45
CA GLU A 145 -16.61 3.56 -8.18
C GLU A 145 -16.48 4.09 -6.72
N CYS A 146 -17.59 4.21 -5.97
CA CYS A 146 -17.56 4.70 -4.58
C CYS A 146 -17.13 3.65 -3.56
N GLU A 147 -17.14 2.36 -3.91
CA GLU A 147 -16.84 1.28 -2.97
C GLU A 147 -15.48 1.47 -2.29
N ASP A 148 -14.46 1.91 -3.03
CA ASP A 148 -13.10 2.07 -2.50
C ASP A 148 -13.00 3.16 -1.43
N ALA A 149 -13.72 4.27 -1.63
CA ALA A 149 -13.77 5.36 -0.66
C ALA A 149 -14.58 4.97 0.59
N CYS A 150 -15.69 4.25 0.41
CA CYS A 150 -16.51 3.73 1.52
C CYS A 150 -15.75 2.70 2.35
N CYS A 151 -15.05 1.75 1.71
CA CYS A 151 -14.23 0.79 2.42
C CYS A 151 -13.06 1.47 3.16
N ALA A 152 -12.45 2.49 2.56
CA ALA A 152 -11.38 3.26 3.19
C ALA A 152 -11.84 4.08 4.39
N SER A 153 -13.05 4.65 4.36
CA SER A 153 -13.60 5.42 5.48
C SER A 153 -14.10 4.54 6.62
N CYS A 154 -14.73 3.41 6.34
CA CYS A 154 -15.26 2.52 7.38
C CYS A 154 -14.17 1.70 8.08
N CYS A 155 -13.18 1.19 7.35
CA CYS A 155 -12.21 0.21 7.85
C CYS A 155 -10.82 0.38 7.22
N ALA A 156 -10.23 1.57 7.36
CA ALA A 156 -8.91 1.92 6.80
C ALA A 156 -7.80 0.88 7.10
N CYS A 157 -7.72 0.39 8.34
CA CYS A 157 -6.73 -0.60 8.73
C CYS A 157 -6.91 -1.94 7.99
N CYS A 158 -8.16 -2.38 7.81
CA CYS A 158 -8.45 -3.67 7.24
C CYS A 158 -8.24 -3.67 5.71
N ILE A 159 -8.59 -2.58 5.02
CA ILE A 159 -8.22 -2.45 3.60
C ILE A 159 -6.71 -2.43 3.41
N THR A 160 -5.98 -1.78 4.31
CA THR A 160 -4.51 -1.71 4.25
C THR A 160 -3.91 -3.12 4.38
N ILE A 161 -4.39 -3.90 5.35
CA ILE A 161 -3.98 -5.31 5.56
C ILE A 161 -4.35 -6.16 4.34
N GLN A 162 -5.57 -6.03 3.81
CA GLN A 162 -6.01 -6.76 2.63
C GLN A 162 -5.11 -6.47 1.42
N MET A 163 -4.76 -5.20 1.18
CA MET A 163 -3.85 -4.79 0.10
C MET A 163 -2.43 -5.32 0.32
N LEU A 164 -1.91 -5.26 1.54
CA LEU A 164 -0.60 -5.84 1.87
C LEU A 164 -0.57 -7.36 1.62
N HIS A 165 -1.63 -8.08 1.99
CA HIS A 165 -1.75 -9.50 1.69
C HIS A 165 -1.89 -9.78 0.20
N GLN A 166 -2.65 -8.96 -0.54
CA GLN A 166 -2.74 -9.05 -2.00
C GLN A 166 -1.35 -8.98 -2.63
N LEU A 167 -0.55 -8.03 -2.15
CA LEU A 167 0.83 -7.83 -2.56
C LEU A 167 1.79 -8.94 -2.08
N GLY A 168 1.37 -9.86 -1.21
CA GLY A 168 2.22 -10.95 -0.69
C GLY A 168 3.07 -10.55 0.53
N VAL A 169 2.78 -9.41 1.16
CA VAL A 169 3.46 -8.96 2.36
C VAL A 169 2.96 -9.77 3.56
N HIS A 170 3.89 -10.49 4.20
CA HIS A 170 3.60 -11.27 5.40
C HIS A 170 3.97 -10.50 6.68
N PRO A 171 3.26 -10.76 7.81
CA PRO A 171 3.57 -10.12 9.09
C PRO A 171 5.01 -10.34 9.60
N SER A 172 5.66 -11.43 9.19
CA SER A 172 7.05 -11.75 9.56
C SER A 172 8.09 -10.96 8.76
N THR A 173 7.77 -10.54 7.54
CA THR A 173 8.69 -9.88 6.61
C THR A 173 8.51 -8.37 6.57
N TYR A 174 7.35 -7.87 6.98
CA TYR A 174 7.05 -6.45 6.99
C TYR A 174 7.98 -5.66 7.95
N ARG A 175 8.57 -4.56 7.47
CA ARG A 175 9.35 -3.63 8.28
C ARG A 175 8.87 -2.19 8.08
N LEU A 176 8.29 -1.62 9.14
CA LEU A 176 7.65 -0.30 9.09
C LEU A 176 8.57 0.83 8.61
N CYS A 177 9.80 0.88 9.09
CA CYS A 177 10.70 2.02 8.86
C CYS A 177 11.60 1.87 7.62
N HIS A 178 11.45 0.80 6.86
CA HIS A 178 12.33 0.57 5.72
C HIS A 178 11.65 1.10 4.45
N PRO A 179 12.34 1.96 3.67
CA PRO A 179 11.74 2.74 2.58
C PRO A 179 11.09 1.89 1.48
N THR A 180 11.43 0.61 1.42
CA THR A 180 10.94 -0.38 0.45
C THR A 180 10.50 -1.70 1.06
N ALA A 181 10.49 -1.87 2.41
CA ALA A 181 10.43 -3.23 2.97
C ALA A 181 9.10 -3.91 2.72
N GLY A 182 9.16 -4.94 1.89
CA GLY A 182 8.09 -5.87 1.61
C GLY A 182 7.34 -5.56 0.33
N ILE A 183 7.16 -4.28 -0.04
CA ILE A 183 6.29 -3.94 -1.18
C ILE A 183 7.07 -3.89 -2.50
N ALA A 184 8.27 -3.31 -2.51
CA ALA A 184 9.03 -3.15 -3.76
C ALA A 184 9.67 -4.45 -4.27
N THR A 185 9.86 -5.45 -3.41
CA THR A 185 10.44 -6.75 -3.77
C THR A 185 9.45 -7.69 -4.47
N LEU A 186 8.15 -7.38 -4.48
CA LEU A 186 7.10 -8.24 -5.03
C LEU A 186 6.57 -7.74 -6.39
N GLY A 187 7.06 -6.59 -6.87
CA GLY A 187 6.89 -6.12 -8.25
C GLY A 187 8.08 -6.48 -9.16
N GLY A 188 8.84 -7.49 -8.74
CA GLY A 188 9.99 -8.09 -9.44
C GLY A 188 9.59 -9.10 -10.49
#